data_AF-A0A2D5GRC3-F1
#
_entry.id   AF-A0A2D5GRC3-F1
#
_cell.length_a   1.000
_cell.length_b   1.000
_cell.length_c   1.000
_cell.angle_alpha   90.00
_cell.angle_beta   90.00
_cell.angle_gamma   90.00
#
_symmetry.space_group_name_H-M   'P 1'
#
loop_
_entity.id
_entity.type
_entity.pdbx_description
1 polymer ?
#
loop_
_entity_poly.entity_id
_entity_poly.type
_entity_poly.pdbx_seq_one_letter_code
_entity_poly.pdbx_strand_id
1 'polypeptide(L)'
;MANWYVKRGSQIAGPLTRDRLNQLAAEGKVQTTDLVREDEEGEFHPAADVNDLFTGSETPAWDEFEAGPETQPQSSQASPNKSNTTLIVILAVIGVGGIFMVMVLVALLLPAVQQAREAARRSTSKNNLKQIGLALHNYLDTYRVFPPGGTQTTDGAPYHGWATSILPFVDQAQLYNRVDFDQPWNAPDNNELFKQELPVYLNPNIDEKVSPEGMGLSHYIGNELVMKTNSGIRFRDFTDDPSNTILAFEVGENFKPWGDPTNIASPADRMKSGNIKAFRGGSHVLLGDGSVRFVSENIDPAILKKLETPGGGEFIGEF
;
A
#
# COMPACT_ATOMS: atom_id res chain seq x y z
N MET A 1 42.89 10.35 1.92
CA MET A 1 42.89 9.33 0.85
C MET A 1 42.07 9.91 -0.29
N ALA A 2 42.64 10.06 -1.48
CA ALA A 2 41.87 10.57 -2.62
C ALA A 2 40.81 9.52 -3.01
N ASN A 3 39.54 9.90 -2.96
CA ASN A 3 38.43 9.08 -3.45
C ASN A 3 38.41 9.19 -4.98
N TRP A 4 38.38 8.04 -5.66
CA TRP A 4 38.31 7.97 -7.11
C TRP A 4 37.00 7.33 -7.55
N TYR A 5 36.47 7.78 -8.68
CA TYR A 5 35.24 7.27 -9.24
C TYR A 5 35.45 6.92 -10.71
N VAL A 6 34.68 5.95 -11.21
CA VAL A 6 34.70 5.53 -12.62
C VAL A 6 33.40 5.97 -13.26
N LYS A 7 33.49 6.73 -14.36
CA LYS A 7 32.35 7.20 -15.15
C LYS A 7 32.28 6.44 -16.47
N ARG A 8 31.14 5.80 -16.76
CA ARG A 8 30.82 5.23 -18.08
C ARG A 8 29.48 5.78 -18.55
N GLY A 9 29.51 6.61 -19.60
CA GLY A 9 28.32 7.31 -20.08
C GLY A 9 27.76 8.23 -18.99
N SER A 10 26.50 8.01 -18.60
CA SER A 10 25.80 8.77 -17.54
C SER A 10 25.93 8.17 -16.14
N GLN A 11 26.59 7.00 -15.98
CA GLN A 11 26.70 6.32 -14.70
C GLN A 11 28.08 6.54 -14.07
N ILE A 12 28.09 6.82 -12.76
CA ILE A 12 29.30 6.99 -11.94
C ILE A 12 29.30 5.93 -10.84
N ALA A 13 30.41 5.22 -10.68
CA ALA A 13 30.58 4.17 -9.67
C ALA A 13 31.81 4.47 -8.78
N GLY A 14 31.62 4.42 -7.46
CA GLY A 14 32.67 4.64 -6.46
C GLY A 14 32.08 5.00 -5.08
N PRO A 15 32.90 5.46 -4.12
CA PRO A 15 34.34 5.70 -4.24
C PRO A 15 35.16 4.39 -4.26
N LEU A 16 36.18 4.35 -5.11
CA LEU A 16 37.13 3.24 -5.25
C LEU A 16 38.49 3.61 -4.64
N THR A 17 39.12 2.65 -3.98
CA THR A 17 40.50 2.79 -3.51
C THR A 17 41.48 2.66 -4.67
N ARG A 18 42.69 3.22 -4.50
CA ARG A 18 43.77 3.15 -5.50
C ARG A 18 44.14 1.70 -5.83
N ASP A 19 44.13 0.81 -4.84
CA ASP A 19 44.44 -0.62 -5.05
C ASP A 19 43.36 -1.32 -5.89
N ARG A 20 42.08 -1.00 -5.65
CA ARG A 20 40.98 -1.53 -6.44
C ARG A 20 41.01 -1.03 -7.88
N LEU A 21 41.41 0.23 -8.10
CA LEU A 21 41.63 0.79 -9.42
C LEU A 21 42.78 0.13 -10.17
N ASN A 22 43.91 -0.08 -9.51
CA ASN A 22 45.06 -0.76 -10.10
C ASN A 22 44.69 -2.20 -10.53
N GLN A 23 43.89 -2.90 -9.72
CA GLN A 23 43.37 -4.22 -10.07
C GLN A 23 42.44 -4.19 -11.29
N LEU A 24 41.49 -3.25 -11.32
CA LEU A 24 40.54 -3.12 -12.45
C LEU A 24 41.23 -2.67 -13.75
N ALA A 25 42.28 -1.85 -13.66
CA ALA A 25 43.12 -1.46 -14.78
C ALA A 25 43.94 -2.65 -15.30
N ALA A 26 44.52 -3.46 -14.41
CA ALA A 26 45.24 -4.69 -14.79
C ALA A 26 44.32 -5.73 -15.45
N GLU A 27 43.04 -5.77 -15.07
CA GLU A 27 42.00 -6.59 -15.71
C GLU A 27 41.45 -5.98 -17.02
N GLY A 28 41.95 -4.80 -17.45
CA GLY A 28 41.50 -4.12 -18.66
C GLY A 28 40.07 -3.56 -18.59
N LYS A 29 39.48 -3.49 -17.38
CA LYS A 29 38.09 -3.09 -17.17
C LYS A 29 37.90 -1.58 -16.99
N VAL A 30 38.98 -0.83 -16.78
CA VAL A 30 38.94 0.63 -16.56
C VAL A 30 40.14 1.26 -17.26
N GLN A 31 39.93 2.36 -17.97
CA GLN A 31 40.98 3.19 -18.56
C GLN A 31 41.14 4.50 -17.78
N THR A 32 42.28 5.18 -17.92
CA THR A 32 42.55 6.46 -17.25
C THR A 32 41.54 7.56 -17.64
N THR A 33 40.99 7.49 -18.85
CA THR A 33 39.94 8.38 -19.36
C THR A 33 38.59 8.19 -18.66
N ASP A 34 38.38 7.05 -17.99
CA ASP A 34 37.12 6.75 -17.30
C ASP A 34 37.13 7.28 -15.85
N LEU A 35 38.24 7.86 -15.38
CA LEU A 35 38.40 8.29 -14.00
C LEU A 35 37.89 9.72 -13.80
N VAL A 36 37.08 9.92 -12.75
CA VAL A 36 36.61 11.23 -12.29
C VAL A 36 36.86 11.41 -10.79
N ARG A 37 37.01 12.66 -10.35
CA ARG A 37 37.10 13.03 -8.94
C ARG A 37 35.94 13.96 -8.58
N GLU A 38 35.41 13.74 -7.39
CA GLU A 38 34.43 14.62 -6.74
C GLU A 38 35.18 15.77 -6.06
N ASP A 39 34.79 17.01 -6.31
CA ASP A 39 35.32 18.19 -5.61
C ASP A 39 34.60 18.44 -4.27
N GLU A 40 34.93 19.55 -3.59
CA GLU A 40 34.32 19.91 -2.29
C GLU A 40 32.83 20.30 -2.41
N GLU A 41 32.36 20.57 -3.63
CA GLU A 41 31.00 21.00 -3.97
C GLU A 41 30.13 19.83 -4.48
N GLY A 42 30.73 18.64 -4.65
CA GLY A 42 30.05 17.42 -5.09
C GLY A 42 30.00 17.23 -6.62
N GLU A 43 30.75 18.04 -7.39
CA GLU A 43 30.83 17.92 -8.84
C GLU A 43 31.95 16.96 -9.28
N PHE A 44 31.70 16.21 -10.35
CA PHE A 44 32.64 15.21 -10.87
C PHE A 44 33.42 15.73 -12.07
N HIS A 45 34.73 15.90 -11.89
CA HIS A 45 35.66 16.38 -12.92
C HIS A 45 36.53 15.24 -13.46
N PRO A 46 36.84 15.21 -14.78
CA PRO A 46 37.79 14.25 -15.34
C PRO A 46 39.14 14.30 -14.63
N ALA A 47 39.71 13.13 -14.33
CA ALA A 47 41.00 13.03 -13.66
C ALA A 47 42.14 13.71 -14.43
N ALA A 48 42.01 13.90 -15.75
CA ALA A 48 42.99 14.58 -16.59
C ALA A 48 43.09 16.09 -16.33
N ASP A 49 42.05 16.71 -15.77
CA ASP A 49 42.01 18.15 -15.47
C ASP A 49 42.64 18.48 -14.09
N VAL A 50 43.07 17.44 -13.34
CA VAL A 50 43.73 17.57 -12.05
C VAL A 50 45.23 17.29 -12.23
N ASN A 51 46.03 18.37 -12.18
CA ASN A 51 47.44 18.41 -12.56
C ASN A 51 48.39 17.68 -11.58
N ASP A 52 48.19 16.37 -11.35
CA ASP A 52 49.06 15.58 -10.46
C ASP A 52 49.17 14.08 -10.83
N LEU A 53 48.99 13.77 -12.12
CA LEU A 53 49.29 12.44 -12.66
C LEU A 53 50.36 12.56 -13.74
N PHE A 54 51.60 12.30 -13.32
CA PHE A 54 52.82 12.05 -14.13
C PHE A 54 53.58 13.27 -14.69
N THR A 55 54.45 13.85 -13.86
CA THR A 55 55.69 14.57 -14.25
C THR A 55 56.78 14.13 -13.26
N GLY A 56 57.93 13.56 -13.60
CA GLY A 56 58.79 13.75 -14.77
C GLY A 56 60.13 14.32 -14.30
N SER A 57 61.09 13.43 -13.98
CA SER A 57 62.54 13.53 -14.25
C SER A 57 63.23 14.91 -14.32
N GLU A 58 64.26 15.11 -13.50
CA GLU A 58 65.38 16.03 -13.79
C GLU A 58 66.74 15.29 -13.66
N THR A 59 67.52 15.30 -14.73
CA THR A 59 68.99 15.11 -14.81
C THR A 59 69.57 16.42 -15.35
N PRO A 60 70.79 16.91 -14.99
CA PRO A 60 72.11 16.28 -15.29
C PRO A 60 73.16 16.58 -14.17
N ALA A 61 74.48 16.32 -14.20
CA ALA A 61 75.51 16.06 -15.20
C ALA A 61 76.69 15.33 -14.53
N TRP A 62 77.58 14.74 -15.33
CA TRP A 62 78.80 14.03 -14.95
C TRP A 62 79.91 15.01 -14.53
N ASP A 63 80.70 14.67 -13.51
CA ASP A 63 82.13 15.01 -13.46
C ASP A 63 82.89 14.09 -12.47
N GLU A 64 84.12 13.84 -12.89
CA GLU A 64 85.21 13.00 -12.42
C GLU A 64 85.72 13.39 -11.02
N PHE A 65 86.06 12.42 -10.14
CA PHE A 65 87.28 12.42 -9.30
C PHE A 65 87.39 11.18 -8.39
N GLU A 66 88.63 10.73 -8.25
CA GLU A 66 89.10 9.57 -7.47
C GLU A 66 89.07 9.76 -5.94
N ALA A 67 89.14 8.60 -5.26
CA ALA A 67 89.80 8.32 -3.96
C ALA A 67 89.08 8.60 -2.62
N GLY A 68 88.96 7.54 -1.79
CA GLY A 68 88.99 7.63 -0.32
C GLY A 68 87.95 6.78 0.43
N PRO A 69 88.25 6.23 1.63
CA PRO A 69 87.77 4.91 2.03
C PRO A 69 86.62 4.86 3.06
N GLU A 70 85.97 3.69 3.09
CA GLU A 70 85.31 3.00 4.21
C GLU A 70 84.47 3.79 5.23
N THR A 71 83.16 3.51 5.22
CA THR A 71 82.39 3.33 6.47
C THR A 71 81.38 2.20 6.30
N GLN A 72 81.44 1.22 7.21
CA GLN A 72 80.54 0.07 7.32
C GLN A 72 79.05 0.50 7.41
N PRO A 73 78.10 -0.19 6.75
CA PRO A 73 76.69 0.00 7.06
C PRO A 73 76.30 -0.81 8.31
N GLN A 74 75.95 -0.10 9.37
CA GLN A 74 75.23 -0.61 10.52
C GLN A 74 73.87 -1.19 10.08
N SER A 75 73.54 -2.35 10.64
CA SER A 75 72.26 -3.03 10.51
C SER A 75 71.10 -2.13 10.98
N SER A 76 70.28 -1.64 10.05
CA SER A 76 68.94 -1.12 10.37
C SER A 76 67.97 -2.28 10.51
N GLN A 77 67.67 -2.66 11.76
CA GLN A 77 66.55 -3.54 12.07
C GLN A 77 65.24 -2.82 11.73
N ALA A 78 64.54 -3.29 10.69
CA ALA A 78 63.16 -2.91 10.45
C ALA A 78 62.29 -3.46 11.59
N SER A 79 61.73 -2.58 12.41
CA SER A 79 60.68 -2.94 13.36
C SER A 79 59.40 -3.30 12.58
N PRO A 80 58.76 -4.46 12.82
CA PRO A 80 57.48 -4.77 12.21
C PRO A 80 56.41 -3.95 12.95
N ASN A 81 55.76 -3.02 12.25
CA ASN A 81 54.66 -2.24 12.80
C ASN A 81 53.42 -3.13 12.98
N LYS A 82 53.33 -3.85 14.12
CA LYS A 82 52.17 -4.64 14.53
C LYS A 82 51.27 -3.79 15.42
N SER A 83 50.20 -3.19 14.89
CA SER A 83 49.00 -2.87 15.72
C SER A 83 47.72 -2.49 14.97
N ASN A 84 47.73 -2.14 13.68
CA ASN A 84 46.48 -1.72 13.00
C ASN A 84 45.59 -2.88 12.50
N THR A 85 46.12 -4.08 12.26
CA THR A 85 45.33 -5.21 11.74
C THR A 85 44.34 -5.75 12.77
N THR A 86 44.72 -5.84 14.04
CA THR A 86 43.85 -6.34 15.11
C THR A 86 42.69 -5.38 15.39
N LEU A 87 42.94 -4.07 15.35
CA LEU A 87 41.90 -3.05 15.51
C LEU A 87 40.89 -3.08 14.35
N ILE A 88 41.38 -3.18 13.10
CA ILE A 88 40.52 -3.30 11.91
C ILE A 88 39.67 -4.58 11.99
N VAL A 89 40.26 -5.71 12.40
CA VAL A 89 39.52 -6.98 12.54
C VAL A 89 38.47 -6.90 13.63
N ILE A 90 38.78 -6.31 14.79
CA ILE A 90 37.80 -6.13 15.88
C ILE A 90 36.65 -5.21 15.44
N LEU A 91 36.96 -4.08 14.79
CA LEU A 91 35.93 -3.16 14.26
C LEU A 91 35.08 -3.82 13.18
N ALA A 92 35.68 -4.63 12.30
CA ALA A 92 34.95 -5.38 11.28
C ALA A 92 34.01 -6.41 11.93
N VAL A 93 34.46 -7.14 12.95
CA VAL A 93 33.63 -8.15 13.65
C VAL A 93 32.48 -7.49 14.41
N ILE A 94 32.73 -6.39 15.12
CA ILE A 94 31.67 -5.66 15.85
C ILE A 94 30.70 -4.99 14.87
N GLY A 95 31.20 -4.39 13.78
CA GLY A 95 30.37 -3.78 12.75
C GLY A 95 29.49 -4.80 12.02
N VAL A 96 30.08 -5.91 11.56
CA VAL A 96 29.34 -7.00 10.90
C VAL A 96 28.36 -7.65 11.88
N GLY A 97 28.78 -7.89 13.13
CA GLY A 97 27.90 -8.43 14.18
C GLY A 97 26.73 -7.51 14.51
N GLY A 98 26.96 -6.20 14.59
CA GLY A 98 25.93 -5.20 14.81
C GLY A 98 24.93 -5.12 13.65
N ILE A 99 25.43 -5.07 12.41
CA ILE A 99 24.58 -5.08 11.21
C ILE A 99 23.76 -6.39 11.14
N PHE A 100 24.38 -7.53 11.42
CA PHE A 100 23.70 -8.83 11.48
C PHE A 100 22.59 -8.84 12.53
N MET A 101 22.86 -8.32 13.73
CA MET A 101 21.86 -8.19 14.79
C MET A 101 20.68 -7.32 14.36
N VAL A 102 20.92 -6.16 13.73
CA VAL A 102 19.86 -5.28 13.21
C VAL A 102 19.05 -5.99 12.12
N MET A 103 19.68 -6.71 11.19
CA MET A 103 18.97 -7.46 10.15
C MET A 103 18.08 -8.55 10.75
N VAL A 104 18.55 -9.29 11.77
CA VAL A 104 17.74 -10.29 12.48
C VAL A 104 16.56 -9.64 13.18
N LEU A 105 16.77 -8.51 13.87
CA LEU A 105 15.68 -7.77 14.52
C LEU A 105 14.63 -7.31 13.51
N VAL A 106 15.05 -6.71 12.39
CA VAL A 106 14.13 -6.30 11.31
C VAL A 106 13.40 -7.49 10.71
N ALA A 107 14.10 -8.60 10.44
CA ALA A 107 13.50 -9.81 9.90
C ALA A 107 12.45 -10.42 10.84
N LEU A 108 12.65 -10.35 12.15
CA LEU A 108 11.68 -10.80 13.15
C LEU A 108 10.50 -9.81 13.32
N LEU A 109 10.73 -8.50 13.12
CA LEU A 109 9.71 -7.46 13.28
C LEU A 109 8.82 -7.29 12.04
N LEU A 110 9.33 -7.49 10.84
CA LEU A 110 8.58 -7.29 9.59
C LEU A 110 7.28 -8.13 9.52
N PRO A 111 7.27 -9.44 9.83
CA PRO A 111 6.03 -10.22 9.84
C PRO A 111 5.01 -9.69 10.86
N ALA A 112 5.47 -9.28 12.04
CA ALA A 112 4.60 -8.74 13.09
C ALA A 112 3.99 -7.38 12.68
N VAL A 113 4.77 -6.50 12.04
CA VAL A 113 4.27 -5.22 11.52
C VAL A 113 3.23 -5.43 10.42
N GLN A 114 3.41 -6.44 9.55
CA GLN A 114 2.44 -6.76 8.52
C GLN A 114 1.13 -7.30 9.11
N GLN A 115 1.21 -8.23 10.07
CA GLN A 115 0.03 -8.74 10.77
C GLN A 115 -0.73 -7.62 11.49
N ALA A 116 -0.01 -6.70 12.15
CA ALA A 116 -0.61 -5.55 12.81
C ALA A 116 -1.31 -4.61 11.81
N ARG A 117 -0.69 -4.37 10.64
CA ARG A 117 -1.30 -3.57 9.56
C ARG A 117 -2.56 -4.24 9.00
N GLU A 118 -2.53 -5.54 8.75
CA GLU A 118 -3.72 -6.27 8.26
C GLU A 118 -4.85 -6.24 9.30
N ALA A 119 -4.54 -6.46 10.58
CA ALA A 119 -5.52 -6.34 11.66
C ALA A 119 -6.12 -4.93 11.75
N ALA A 120 -5.30 -3.88 11.58
CA ALA A 120 -5.76 -2.50 11.55
C ALA A 120 -6.70 -2.21 10.36
N ARG A 121 -6.37 -2.74 9.17
CA ARG A 121 -7.25 -2.65 7.98
C ARG A 121 -8.58 -3.34 8.20
N ARG A 122 -8.57 -4.56 8.76
CA ARG A 122 -9.79 -5.30 9.14
C ARG A 122 -10.64 -4.50 10.12
N SER A 123 -10.01 -3.96 11.17
CA SER A 123 -10.69 -3.13 12.17
C SER A 123 -11.33 -1.88 11.57
N THR A 124 -10.61 -1.20 10.67
CA THR A 124 -11.10 -0.01 9.97
C THR A 124 -12.28 -0.36 9.06
N SER A 125 -12.20 -1.45 8.29
CA SER A 125 -13.31 -1.88 7.43
C SER A 125 -14.56 -2.28 8.23
N LYS A 126 -14.37 -3.01 9.34
CA LYS A 126 -15.43 -3.30 10.29
C LYS A 126 -16.08 -2.01 10.84
N ASN A 127 -15.27 -0.99 11.13
CA ASN A 127 -15.77 0.30 11.59
C ASN A 127 -16.53 1.08 10.50
N ASN A 128 -16.12 0.98 9.23
CA ASN A 128 -16.88 1.54 8.11
C ASN A 128 -18.27 0.90 8.01
N LEU A 129 -18.37 -0.44 8.08
CA LEU A 129 -19.68 -1.11 8.14
C LEU A 129 -20.50 -0.71 9.36
N LYS A 130 -19.87 -0.47 10.51
CA LYS A 130 -20.55 0.05 11.71
C LYS A 130 -21.12 1.46 11.49
N GLN A 131 -20.38 2.34 10.83
CA GLN A 131 -20.86 3.67 10.46
C GLN A 131 -22.02 3.58 9.44
N ILE A 132 -21.91 2.71 8.44
CA ILE A 132 -23.00 2.43 7.50
C ILE A 132 -24.23 1.90 8.23
N GLY A 133 -24.06 0.96 9.17
CA GLY A 133 -25.15 0.43 9.98
C GLY A 133 -25.84 1.50 10.82
N LEU A 134 -25.06 2.34 11.51
CA LEU A 134 -25.60 3.48 12.24
C LEU A 134 -26.40 4.41 11.32
N ALA A 135 -25.87 4.71 10.13
CA ALA A 135 -26.52 5.54 9.14
C ALA A 135 -27.85 4.94 8.63
N LEU A 136 -27.87 3.62 8.36
CA LEU A 136 -29.08 2.89 7.98
C LEU A 136 -30.14 2.92 9.09
N HIS A 137 -29.74 2.78 10.35
CA HIS A 137 -30.66 2.88 11.49
C HIS A 137 -31.17 4.31 11.70
N ASN A 138 -30.34 5.34 11.50
CA ASN A 138 -30.77 6.73 11.55
C ASN A 138 -31.76 7.07 10.42
N TYR A 139 -31.50 6.55 9.21
CA TYR A 139 -32.45 6.64 8.10
C TYR A 139 -33.77 5.94 8.46
N LEU A 140 -33.70 4.72 9.01
CA LEU A 140 -34.87 3.96 9.46
C LEU A 140 -35.67 4.70 10.55
N ASP A 141 -35.02 5.36 11.50
CA ASP A 141 -35.71 6.12 12.55
C ASP A 141 -36.46 7.33 11.96
N THR A 142 -35.80 8.02 11.02
CA THR A 142 -36.34 9.21 10.33
C THR A 142 -37.50 8.85 9.39
N TYR A 143 -37.33 7.83 8.55
CA TYR A 143 -38.24 7.51 7.44
C TYR A 143 -39.10 6.27 7.68
N ARG A 144 -38.90 5.54 8.79
CA ARG A 144 -39.63 4.32 9.20
C ARG A 144 -39.47 3.11 8.25
N VAL A 145 -38.59 3.21 7.26
CA VAL A 145 -38.19 2.16 6.32
C VAL A 145 -36.68 2.20 6.14
N PHE A 146 -36.06 1.06 5.81
CA PHE A 146 -34.72 1.08 5.22
C PHE A 146 -34.76 1.74 3.83
N PRO A 147 -33.65 2.34 3.37
CA PRO A 147 -33.62 2.99 2.06
C PRO A 147 -33.89 1.97 0.95
N PRO A 148 -34.50 2.40 -0.17
CA PRO A 148 -34.54 1.56 -1.37
C PRO A 148 -33.12 1.29 -1.85
N GLY A 149 -32.87 0.10 -2.40
CA GLY A 149 -31.55 -0.28 -2.93
C GLY A 149 -31.09 0.61 -4.08
N GLY A 150 -32.06 0.99 -4.88
CA GLY A 150 -31.95 2.03 -5.89
C GLY A 150 -33.32 2.53 -6.27
N THR A 151 -33.37 3.75 -6.79
CA THR A 151 -34.56 4.31 -7.41
C THR A 151 -34.46 4.22 -8.93
N GLN A 152 -35.61 3.99 -9.56
CA GLN A 152 -35.79 3.98 -11.00
C GLN A 152 -37.06 4.73 -11.35
N THR A 153 -37.07 5.42 -12.49
CA THR A 153 -38.26 6.04 -13.06
C THR A 153 -39.26 4.97 -13.53
N THR A 154 -40.48 5.38 -13.90
CA THR A 154 -41.53 4.46 -14.38
C THR A 154 -41.15 3.71 -15.66
N ASP A 155 -40.28 4.28 -16.49
CA ASP A 155 -39.68 3.68 -17.69
C ASP A 155 -38.44 2.83 -17.39
N GLY A 156 -38.06 2.69 -16.12
CA GLY A 156 -36.96 1.83 -15.66
C GLY A 156 -35.58 2.48 -15.71
N ALA A 157 -35.49 3.80 -15.95
CA ALA A 157 -34.21 4.49 -15.97
C ALA A 157 -33.63 4.59 -14.54
N PRO A 158 -32.36 4.22 -14.32
CA PRO A 158 -31.71 4.30 -13.01
C PRO A 158 -31.58 5.74 -12.51
N TYR A 159 -31.85 5.98 -11.22
CA TYR A 159 -31.75 7.29 -10.57
C TYR A 159 -30.68 7.36 -9.49
N HIS A 160 -30.94 6.85 -8.27
CA HIS A 160 -29.97 6.94 -7.17
C HIS A 160 -29.91 5.66 -6.36
N GLY A 161 -28.72 5.26 -5.94
CA GLY A 161 -28.52 4.14 -5.01
C GLY A 161 -28.76 4.47 -3.55
N TRP A 162 -28.94 3.41 -2.76
CA TRP A 162 -29.15 3.46 -1.31
C TRP A 162 -28.07 4.27 -0.57
N ALA A 163 -26.81 4.19 -1.01
CA ALA A 163 -25.71 4.90 -0.38
C ALA A 163 -25.89 6.43 -0.47
N THR A 164 -26.42 6.93 -1.59
CA THR A 164 -26.80 8.35 -1.75
C THR A 164 -27.83 8.77 -0.70
N SER A 165 -28.79 7.90 -0.39
CA SER A 165 -29.88 8.18 0.55
C SER A 165 -29.41 8.34 2.00
N ILE A 166 -28.28 7.73 2.35
CA ILE A 166 -27.74 7.75 3.72
C ILE A 166 -26.63 8.77 3.93
N LEU A 167 -26.22 9.52 2.90
CA LEU A 167 -25.16 10.54 3.01
C LEU A 167 -25.34 11.50 4.20
N PRO A 168 -26.55 12.02 4.52
CA PRO A 168 -26.72 12.89 5.68
C PRO A 168 -26.36 12.24 7.02
N PHE A 169 -26.41 10.91 7.09
CA PHE A 169 -26.16 10.13 8.30
C PHE A 169 -24.75 9.51 8.37
N VAL A 170 -23.90 9.77 7.36
CA VAL A 170 -22.46 9.43 7.34
C VAL A 170 -21.58 10.69 7.24
N ASP A 171 -22.03 11.79 7.84
CA ASP A 171 -21.35 13.09 7.83
C ASP A 171 -21.11 13.68 6.42
N GLN A 172 -21.95 13.32 5.44
CA GLN A 172 -21.91 13.83 4.06
C GLN A 172 -23.13 14.68 3.71
N ALA A 173 -23.72 15.39 4.69
CA ALA A 173 -24.86 16.27 4.47
C ALA A 173 -24.59 17.39 3.44
N GLN A 174 -23.36 17.94 3.41
CA GLN A 174 -22.97 18.95 2.42
C GLN A 174 -22.93 18.39 0.99
N LEU A 175 -22.53 17.14 0.82
CA LEU A 175 -22.56 16.46 -0.47
C LEU A 175 -24.01 16.19 -0.88
N TYR A 176 -24.82 15.64 0.03
CA TYR A 176 -26.24 15.35 -0.19
C TYR A 176 -27.02 16.58 -0.68
N ASN A 177 -26.85 17.73 -0.02
CA ASN A 177 -27.56 18.96 -0.36
C ASN A 177 -27.20 19.55 -1.75
N ARG A 178 -26.12 19.06 -2.38
CA ARG A 178 -25.74 19.47 -3.74
C ARG A 178 -26.27 18.54 -4.81
N VAL A 179 -26.73 17.33 -4.44
CA VAL A 179 -27.29 16.37 -5.40
C VAL A 179 -28.62 16.90 -5.91
N ASP A 180 -28.76 16.97 -7.22
CA ASP A 180 -30.06 17.19 -7.86
C ASP A 180 -30.81 15.85 -7.92
N PHE A 181 -31.80 15.69 -7.04
CA PHE A 181 -32.64 14.48 -6.96
C PHE A 181 -33.71 14.41 -8.06
N ASP A 182 -33.85 15.46 -8.87
CA ASP A 182 -34.68 15.47 -10.07
C ASP A 182 -33.91 14.97 -11.31
N GLN A 183 -32.64 14.57 -11.16
CA GLN A 183 -31.80 14.01 -12.23
C GLN A 183 -31.13 12.70 -11.81
N PRO A 184 -30.82 11.77 -12.74
CA PRO A 184 -30.01 10.59 -12.44
C PRO A 184 -28.67 10.93 -11.79
N TRP A 185 -28.13 10.02 -10.97
CA TRP A 185 -26.85 10.17 -10.28
C TRP A 185 -25.66 10.44 -11.21
N ASN A 186 -25.70 9.93 -12.45
CA ASN A 186 -24.67 10.09 -13.46
C ASN A 186 -25.01 11.14 -14.54
N ALA A 187 -26.06 11.93 -14.34
CA ALA A 187 -26.38 13.05 -15.21
C ALA A 187 -25.26 14.12 -15.16
N PRO A 188 -25.05 14.93 -16.21
CA PRO A 188 -23.96 15.90 -16.26
C PRO A 188 -23.85 16.82 -15.04
N ASP A 189 -24.99 17.26 -14.49
CA ASP A 189 -25.03 18.16 -13.33
C ASP A 189 -24.68 17.45 -12.01
N ASN A 190 -24.95 16.15 -11.89
CA ASN A 190 -24.62 15.34 -10.72
C ASN A 190 -23.23 14.70 -10.83
N ASN A 191 -22.74 14.43 -12.04
CA ASN A 191 -21.61 13.55 -12.31
C ASN A 191 -20.35 13.87 -11.47
N GLU A 192 -19.98 15.15 -11.36
CA GLU A 192 -18.79 15.56 -10.59
C GLU A 192 -18.92 15.27 -9.09
N LEU A 193 -20.14 15.29 -8.54
CA LEU A 193 -20.38 14.97 -7.13
C LEU A 193 -20.06 13.51 -6.83
N PHE A 194 -20.38 12.62 -7.77
CA PHE A 194 -20.21 11.17 -7.64
C PHE A 194 -18.79 10.66 -7.96
N LYS A 195 -17.89 11.54 -8.41
CA LYS A 195 -16.45 11.26 -8.48
C LYS A 195 -15.74 11.30 -7.14
N GLN A 196 -16.38 11.87 -6.11
CA GLN A 196 -15.77 11.98 -4.79
C GLN A 196 -15.50 10.60 -4.16
N GLU A 197 -14.26 10.39 -3.72
CA GLU A 197 -13.89 9.24 -2.89
C GLU A 197 -14.41 9.46 -1.46
N LEU A 198 -15.29 8.57 -1.00
CA LEU A 198 -15.88 8.63 0.34
C LEU A 198 -15.25 7.54 1.22
N PRO A 199 -14.40 7.89 2.22
CA PRO A 199 -13.69 6.90 3.02
C PRO A 199 -14.58 5.85 3.70
N VAL A 200 -15.82 6.23 4.07
CA VAL A 200 -16.82 5.31 4.65
C VAL A 200 -17.22 4.19 3.69
N TYR A 201 -17.13 4.41 2.37
CA TYR A 201 -17.44 3.41 1.35
C TYR A 201 -16.21 2.65 0.82
N LEU A 202 -15.01 3.00 1.28
CA LEU A 202 -13.76 2.42 0.81
C LEU A 202 -13.15 1.47 1.85
N ASN A 203 -13.07 0.20 1.48
CA ASN A 203 -12.30 -0.78 2.25
C ASN A 203 -10.77 -0.47 2.14
N PRO A 204 -10.05 -0.33 3.27
CA PRO A 204 -8.62 0.01 3.29
C PRO A 204 -7.68 -1.09 2.79
N ASN A 205 -8.19 -2.29 2.49
CA ASN A 205 -7.43 -3.37 1.90
C ASN A 205 -7.50 -3.42 0.37
N ILE A 206 -8.30 -2.54 -0.25
CA ILE A 206 -8.54 -2.50 -1.69
C ILE A 206 -7.94 -1.20 -2.25
N ASP A 207 -7.09 -1.34 -3.27
CA ASP A 207 -6.37 -0.22 -3.87
C ASP A 207 -7.19 0.52 -4.95
N GLU A 208 -8.07 -0.20 -5.66
CA GLU A 208 -8.99 0.36 -6.63
C GLU A 208 -10.05 1.20 -5.88
N LYS A 209 -10.11 2.52 -6.11
CA LYS A 209 -11.06 3.42 -5.40
C LYS A 209 -11.96 4.20 -6.34
N VAL A 210 -11.61 4.21 -7.61
CA VAL A 210 -12.29 4.94 -8.67
C VAL A 210 -12.50 4.01 -9.86
N SER A 211 -13.64 4.15 -10.53
CA SER A 211 -13.94 3.39 -11.76
C SER A 211 -13.06 3.88 -12.92
N PRO A 212 -13.00 3.15 -14.05
CA PRO A 212 -12.33 3.62 -15.27
C PRO A 212 -12.84 4.98 -15.76
N GLU A 213 -14.10 5.31 -15.50
CA GLU A 213 -14.74 6.60 -15.81
C GLU A 213 -14.45 7.70 -14.77
N GLY A 214 -13.70 7.37 -13.72
CA GLY A 214 -13.32 8.28 -12.64
C GLY A 214 -14.36 8.43 -11.53
N MET A 215 -15.36 7.56 -11.47
CA MET A 215 -16.42 7.62 -10.46
C MET A 215 -15.96 7.02 -9.13
N GLY A 216 -16.31 7.62 -8.01
CA GLY A 216 -15.95 7.09 -6.69
C GLY A 216 -16.64 5.75 -6.44
N LEU A 217 -15.86 4.71 -6.12
CA LEU A 217 -16.38 3.35 -5.91
C LEU A 217 -16.92 3.15 -4.49
N SER A 218 -17.72 2.09 -4.34
CA SER A 218 -18.02 1.49 -3.04
C SER A 218 -17.48 0.05 -3.00
N HIS A 219 -16.81 -0.28 -1.91
CA HIS A 219 -16.38 -1.64 -1.56
C HIS A 219 -17.40 -2.37 -0.67
N TYR A 220 -18.51 -1.69 -0.37
CA TYR A 220 -19.65 -2.23 0.36
C TYR A 220 -20.90 -2.16 -0.51
N ILE A 221 -21.68 -3.23 -0.52
CA ILE A 221 -22.90 -3.32 -1.31
C ILE A 221 -24.08 -3.66 -0.42
N GLY A 222 -25.28 -3.27 -0.84
CA GLY A 222 -26.51 -3.61 -0.14
C GLY A 222 -27.02 -5.01 -0.48
N ASN A 223 -27.73 -5.63 0.46
CA ASN A 223 -28.47 -6.86 0.19
C ASN A 223 -29.75 -6.53 -0.60
N GLU A 224 -29.86 -7.06 -1.82
CA GLU A 224 -30.99 -6.80 -2.72
C GLU A 224 -32.34 -7.31 -2.21
N LEU A 225 -32.36 -8.32 -1.33
CA LEU A 225 -33.60 -8.81 -0.74
C LEU A 225 -34.14 -7.90 0.37
N VAL A 226 -33.28 -7.09 0.97
CA VAL A 226 -33.62 -6.10 2.00
C VAL A 226 -33.87 -4.74 1.35
N MET A 227 -32.89 -4.24 0.60
CA MET A 227 -32.93 -2.96 -0.09
C MET A 227 -33.30 -3.18 -1.55
N LYS A 228 -34.60 -3.33 -1.81
CA LYS A 228 -35.14 -3.57 -3.15
C LYS A 228 -35.18 -2.29 -3.97
N THR A 229 -35.15 -2.42 -5.29
CA THR A 229 -35.38 -1.28 -6.20
C THR A 229 -36.78 -0.71 -6.00
N ASN A 230 -36.89 0.60 -5.88
CA ASN A 230 -38.15 1.34 -5.69
C ASN A 230 -38.97 0.91 -4.46
N SER A 231 -38.39 0.18 -3.51
CA SER A 231 -39.11 -0.35 -2.35
C SER A 231 -38.22 -0.38 -1.11
N GLY A 232 -38.68 0.29 -0.05
CA GLY A 232 -38.09 0.18 1.27
C GLY A 232 -38.81 -0.88 2.10
N ILE A 233 -38.06 -1.64 2.90
CA ILE A 233 -38.62 -2.58 3.87
C ILE A 233 -38.69 -1.93 5.25
N ARG A 234 -39.80 -2.12 5.98
CA ARG A 234 -39.88 -1.66 7.38
C ARG A 234 -39.20 -2.69 8.27
N PHE A 235 -38.59 -2.23 9.36
CA PHE A 235 -37.99 -3.13 10.34
C PHE A 235 -38.98 -4.18 10.87
N ARG A 236 -40.25 -3.82 11.05
CA ARG A 236 -41.32 -4.73 11.49
C ARG A 236 -41.68 -5.83 10.47
N ASP A 237 -41.28 -5.67 9.21
CA ASP A 237 -41.58 -6.62 8.14
C ASP A 237 -40.50 -7.71 8.04
N PHE A 238 -39.45 -7.63 8.88
CA PHE A 238 -38.52 -8.73 9.10
C PHE A 238 -39.27 -9.81 9.88
N THR A 239 -39.52 -10.95 9.26
CA THR A 239 -40.09 -12.11 9.97
C THR A 239 -38.99 -12.97 10.61
N ASP A 240 -37.74 -12.72 10.23
CA ASP A 240 -36.55 -13.38 10.77
C ASP A 240 -35.96 -12.54 11.91
N ASP A 241 -35.06 -13.15 12.68
CA ASP A 241 -34.25 -12.40 13.65
C ASP A 241 -33.35 -11.41 12.89
N PRO A 242 -33.47 -10.09 13.11
CA PRO A 242 -32.63 -9.09 12.44
C PRO A 242 -31.12 -9.32 12.67
N SER A 243 -30.73 -9.98 13.77
CA SER A 243 -29.32 -10.35 14.02
C SER A 243 -28.78 -11.44 13.09
N ASN A 244 -29.65 -12.02 12.24
CA ASN A 244 -29.34 -13.06 11.28
C ASN A 244 -29.65 -12.65 9.82
N THR A 245 -29.99 -11.39 9.56
CA THR A 245 -30.21 -10.89 8.20
C THR A 245 -29.12 -9.89 7.82
N ILE A 246 -28.42 -10.14 6.71
CA ILE A 246 -27.40 -9.23 6.16
C ILE A 246 -28.09 -7.99 5.57
N LEU A 247 -27.71 -6.80 6.00
CA LEU A 247 -28.13 -5.53 5.38
C LEU A 247 -27.17 -5.10 4.28
N ALA A 248 -25.86 -5.14 4.56
CA ALA A 248 -24.79 -4.74 3.64
C ALA A 248 -23.54 -5.58 3.90
N PHE A 249 -22.65 -5.67 2.92
CA PHE A 249 -21.47 -6.53 3.03
C PHE A 249 -20.31 -6.06 2.17
N GLU A 250 -19.11 -6.51 2.55
CA GLU A 250 -17.86 -6.27 1.81
C GLU A 250 -17.79 -7.14 0.54
N VAL A 251 -17.27 -6.56 -0.54
CA VAL A 251 -16.92 -7.27 -1.78
C VAL A 251 -15.43 -7.09 -2.10
N GLY A 252 -14.82 -8.05 -2.79
CA GLY A 252 -13.41 -7.98 -3.22
C GLY A 252 -13.20 -7.71 -4.71
N GLU A 253 -14.27 -7.61 -5.50
CA GLU A 253 -14.22 -7.44 -6.96
C GLU A 253 -15.54 -6.91 -7.52
N ASN A 254 -15.55 -6.49 -8.80
CA ASN A 254 -16.71 -5.94 -9.51
C ASN A 254 -17.38 -4.80 -8.73
N PHE A 255 -16.57 -3.81 -8.35
CA PHE A 255 -17.04 -2.65 -7.60
C PHE A 255 -17.94 -1.79 -8.48
N LYS A 256 -18.87 -1.08 -7.83
CA LYS A 256 -19.73 -0.11 -8.48
C LYS A 256 -19.53 1.27 -7.87
N PRO A 257 -19.77 2.34 -8.64
CA PRO A 257 -19.84 3.68 -8.07
C PRO A 257 -20.83 3.72 -6.92
N TRP A 258 -20.52 4.45 -5.85
CA TRP A 258 -21.39 4.47 -4.66
C TRP A 258 -22.77 5.03 -4.97
N GLY A 259 -22.91 5.89 -5.98
CA GLY A 259 -24.20 6.43 -6.44
C GLY A 259 -25.06 5.49 -7.26
N ASP A 260 -24.50 4.39 -7.77
CA ASP A 260 -25.17 3.50 -8.70
C ASP A 260 -26.37 2.80 -8.02
N PRO A 261 -27.60 2.92 -8.56
CA PRO A 261 -28.79 2.27 -8.01
C PRO A 261 -28.76 0.74 -8.06
N THR A 262 -27.80 0.17 -8.77
CA THR A 262 -27.57 -1.26 -8.86
C THR A 262 -26.42 -1.73 -7.96
N ASN A 263 -25.96 -0.89 -7.02
CA ASN A 263 -25.00 -1.26 -5.96
C ASN A 263 -25.64 -2.10 -4.84
N ILE A 264 -26.38 -3.12 -5.26
CA ILE A 264 -27.03 -4.15 -4.47
C ILE A 264 -26.82 -5.49 -5.15
N ALA A 265 -26.77 -6.58 -4.40
CA ALA A 265 -26.86 -7.92 -4.96
C ALA A 265 -27.17 -8.95 -3.86
N SER A 266 -27.40 -10.19 -4.28
CA SER A 266 -27.46 -11.36 -3.40
C SER A 266 -26.13 -11.58 -2.65
N PRO A 267 -26.11 -11.57 -1.31
CA PRO A 267 -24.96 -12.02 -0.52
C PRO A 267 -24.53 -13.43 -0.90
N ALA A 268 -25.47 -14.35 -1.16
CA ALA A 268 -25.18 -15.72 -1.57
C ALA A 268 -24.38 -15.78 -2.87
N ASP A 269 -24.74 -14.98 -3.87
CA ASP A 269 -24.05 -14.99 -5.16
C ASP A 269 -22.69 -14.29 -5.11
N ARG A 270 -22.56 -13.25 -4.30
CA ARG A 270 -21.35 -12.42 -4.21
C ARG A 270 -20.31 -12.98 -3.25
N MET A 271 -20.74 -13.68 -2.19
CA MET A 271 -19.84 -14.23 -1.19
C MET A 271 -19.57 -15.73 -1.37
N LYS A 272 -20.13 -16.39 -2.39
CA LYS A 272 -19.82 -17.79 -2.72
C LYS A 272 -18.32 -18.05 -2.90
N SER A 273 -17.96 -19.32 -2.75
CA SER A 273 -16.60 -19.80 -3.01
C SER A 273 -16.16 -19.49 -4.44
N GLY A 274 -14.89 -19.11 -4.61
CA GLY A 274 -14.31 -18.75 -5.91
C GLY A 274 -14.29 -17.25 -6.22
N ASN A 275 -15.23 -16.46 -5.67
CA ASN A 275 -15.19 -15.00 -5.82
C ASN A 275 -14.09 -14.40 -4.94
N ILE A 276 -13.48 -13.31 -5.40
CA ILE A 276 -12.45 -12.57 -4.64
C ILE A 276 -13.08 -11.93 -3.40
N LYS A 277 -12.42 -12.06 -2.25
CA LYS A 277 -12.83 -11.52 -0.96
C LYS A 277 -11.98 -10.33 -0.57
N ALA A 278 -12.57 -9.41 0.20
CA ALA A 278 -11.86 -8.20 0.63
C ALA A 278 -10.70 -8.51 1.59
N PHE A 279 -10.78 -9.60 2.36
CA PHE A 279 -9.74 -10.05 3.26
C PHE A 279 -9.44 -11.54 3.05
N ARG A 280 -8.23 -11.95 3.46
CA ARG A 280 -7.89 -13.37 3.50
C ARG A 280 -8.85 -14.12 4.44
N GLY A 281 -9.47 -15.17 3.91
CA GLY A 281 -10.37 -16.06 4.64
C GLY A 281 -11.84 -15.63 4.66
N GLY A 282 -12.21 -14.47 4.11
CA GLY A 282 -13.62 -14.04 4.15
C GLY A 282 -13.86 -12.54 4.03
N SER A 283 -15.04 -12.12 4.43
CA SER A 283 -15.50 -10.72 4.32
C SER A 283 -16.44 -10.38 5.47
N HIS A 284 -16.43 -9.12 5.90
CA HIS A 284 -17.37 -8.67 6.91
C HIS A 284 -18.75 -8.41 6.33
N VAL A 285 -19.76 -8.70 7.14
CA VAL A 285 -21.17 -8.44 6.85
C VAL A 285 -21.76 -7.60 7.99
N LEU A 286 -22.61 -6.64 7.62
CA LEU A 286 -23.45 -5.88 8.53
C LEU A 286 -24.80 -6.57 8.63
N LEU A 287 -25.25 -6.80 9.86
CA LEU A 287 -26.52 -7.45 10.17
C LEU A 287 -27.61 -6.43 10.52
N GLY A 288 -28.87 -6.88 10.50
CA GLY A 288 -30.07 -6.08 10.77
C GLY A 288 -30.13 -5.45 12.16
N ASP A 289 -29.44 -6.03 13.13
CA ASP A 289 -29.27 -5.50 14.49
C ASP A 289 -28.12 -4.47 14.62
N GLY A 290 -27.44 -4.14 13.51
CA GLY A 290 -26.27 -3.26 13.48
C GLY A 290 -24.97 -3.95 13.91
N SER A 291 -24.98 -5.25 14.23
CA SER A 291 -23.77 -6.02 14.48
C SER A 291 -22.98 -6.25 13.19
N VAL A 292 -21.66 -6.39 13.31
CA VAL A 292 -20.79 -6.69 12.16
C VAL A 292 -20.02 -7.97 12.47
N ARG A 293 -20.17 -8.97 11.62
CA ARG A 293 -19.55 -10.30 11.74
C ARG A 293 -18.64 -10.57 10.56
N PHE A 294 -17.65 -11.43 10.76
CA PHE A 294 -16.76 -11.88 9.69
C PHE A 294 -17.24 -13.24 9.19
N VAL A 295 -17.63 -13.30 7.92
CA VAL A 295 -18.12 -14.53 7.29
C VAL A 295 -16.97 -15.20 6.53
N SER A 296 -16.74 -16.47 6.84
CA SER A 296 -15.71 -17.29 6.20
C SER A 296 -16.00 -17.50 4.71
N GLU A 297 -14.96 -17.51 3.88
CA GLU A 297 -15.08 -17.90 2.46
C GLU A 297 -15.49 -19.36 2.26
N ASN A 298 -15.39 -20.17 3.32
CA ASN A 298 -15.79 -21.57 3.37
C ASN A 298 -17.17 -21.79 4.03
N ILE A 299 -17.95 -20.73 4.26
CA ILE A 299 -19.30 -20.85 4.80
C ILE A 299 -20.16 -21.77 3.91
N ASP A 300 -21.03 -22.57 4.54
CA ASP A 300 -22.02 -23.37 3.81
C ASP A 300 -22.93 -22.43 2.98
N PRO A 301 -23.01 -22.61 1.65
CA PRO A 301 -23.89 -21.83 0.79
C PRO A 301 -25.35 -21.82 1.26
N ALA A 302 -25.81 -22.90 1.88
CA ALA A 302 -27.15 -22.97 2.45
C ALA A 302 -27.32 -21.94 3.57
N ILE A 303 -26.36 -21.84 4.51
CA ILE A 303 -26.39 -20.85 5.60
C ILE A 303 -26.38 -19.43 5.02
N LEU A 304 -25.51 -19.17 4.04
CA LEU A 304 -25.42 -17.86 3.42
C LEU A 304 -26.73 -17.44 2.73
N LYS A 305 -27.47 -18.39 2.14
CA LYS A 305 -28.81 -18.15 1.58
C LYS A 305 -29.83 -17.77 2.66
N LYS A 306 -29.73 -18.36 3.85
CA LYS A 306 -30.58 -18.00 5.00
C LYS A 306 -30.28 -16.60 5.50
N LEU A 307 -28.99 -16.25 5.59
CA LEU A 307 -28.54 -14.92 6.03
C LEU A 307 -28.95 -13.79 5.10
N GLU A 308 -29.22 -14.10 3.83
CA GLU A 308 -29.65 -13.15 2.82
C GLU A 308 -31.14 -12.78 2.94
N THR A 309 -32.01 -13.65 3.44
CA THR A 309 -33.45 -13.37 3.48
C THR A 309 -33.86 -12.60 4.74
N PRO A 310 -34.73 -11.57 4.62
CA PRO A 310 -35.37 -10.94 5.78
C PRO A 310 -36.62 -11.70 6.26
N GLY A 311 -37.01 -12.80 5.60
CA GLY A 311 -38.23 -13.53 5.96
C GLY A 311 -38.30 -15.02 5.60
N GLY A 312 -37.24 -15.78 5.84
CA GLY A 312 -37.18 -17.24 5.69
C GLY A 312 -37.79 -18.07 6.84
N GLY A 313 -37.96 -17.48 8.03
CA GLY A 313 -38.41 -18.13 9.27
C GLY A 313 -37.39 -19.10 9.87
N GLU A 314 -36.11 -19.00 9.49
CA GLU A 314 -35.12 -20.04 9.75
C GLU A 314 -34.27 -19.74 10.99
N PHE A 315 -34.08 -20.74 11.86
CA PHE A 315 -33.09 -20.66 12.94
C PHE A 315 -31.69 -20.86 12.35
N ILE A 316 -30.84 -19.85 12.51
CA ILE A 316 -29.44 -19.91 12.12
C ILE A 316 -28.61 -19.99 13.41
N GLY A 317 -27.77 -21.03 13.52
CA GLY A 317 -26.82 -21.21 14.63
C GLY A 317 -25.64 -20.24 14.55
N GLU A 318 -24.56 -20.50 15.30
CA GLU A 318 -23.31 -19.71 15.15
C GLU A 318 -22.65 -19.98 13.79
N PHE A 319 -22.20 -18.93 13.11
CA PHE A 319 -21.56 -18.94 11.78
C PHE A 319 -20.42 -17.92 11.69
#